data_AF-A0A401QHA3-F1
#
_entry.id   AF-A0A401QHA3-F1
#
_cell.length_a   1.000
_cell.length_b   1.000
_cell.length_c   1.000
_cell.angle_alpha   90.00
_cell.angle_beta   90.00
_cell.angle_gamma   90.00
#
_symmetry.space_group_name_H-M   'P 1'
#
loop_
_entity.id
_entity.type
_entity.pdbx_description
1 polymer ?
#
loop_
_entity_poly.entity_id
_entity_poly.type
_entity_poly.pdbx_seq_one_letter_code
_entity_poly.pdbx_strand_id
1 'polypeptide(L)'
;MDSGLKQERLNLDAWSPEATETFKYWLRYFEAYLNSSETEVDGPLKLSLLHARVGHRLSSVIEKATTYETAVEILQKRFVKPINE
;
A
#
# COMPACT_ATOMS: atom_id res chain seq x y z
N MET A 1 -12.70 21.80 -8.83
CA MET A 1 -12.52 20.65 -7.93
C MET A 1 -11.10 20.18 -8.09
N ASP A 2 -10.19 20.82 -7.37
CA ASP A 2 -8.79 20.43 -7.32
C ASP A 2 -8.59 19.67 -6.02
N SER A 3 -9.03 18.41 -6.01
CA SER A 3 -8.61 17.47 -4.98
C SER A 3 -7.29 16.88 -5.43
N GLY A 4 -6.32 17.74 -5.76
CA GLY A 4 -4.92 17.41 -5.94
C GLY A 4 -4.32 16.99 -4.60
N LEU A 5 -4.92 15.99 -3.94
CA LEU A 5 -4.22 15.11 -3.02
C LEU A 5 -3.14 14.50 -3.89
N LYS A 6 -1.98 15.16 -3.90
CA LYS A 6 -0.71 14.61 -4.32
C LYS A 6 -0.68 13.24 -3.70
N GLN A 7 -0.97 12.25 -4.53
CA GLN A 7 -1.52 10.99 -4.09
C GLN A 7 -0.33 10.23 -3.48
N GLU A 8 -0.13 10.48 -2.19
CA GLU A 8 1.18 10.44 -1.53
C GLU A 8 1.72 9.03 -1.62
N ARG A 9 2.91 8.91 -2.23
CA ARG A 9 3.58 7.61 -2.28
C ARG A 9 3.88 7.19 -0.85
N LEU A 10 3.51 5.96 -0.50
CA LEU A 10 3.82 5.40 0.81
C LEU A 10 5.34 5.34 0.97
N ASN A 11 5.91 6.30 1.70
CA ASN A 11 7.33 6.39 2.02
C ASN A 11 7.48 6.43 3.54
N LEU A 12 7.01 5.37 4.21
CA LEU A 12 7.12 5.27 5.66
C LEU A 12 8.39 4.52 6.06
N ASP A 13 9.02 5.01 7.13
CA ASP A 13 9.94 4.21 7.89
C ASP A 13 9.15 3.30 8.84
N ALA A 14 9.37 1.98 8.73
CA ALA A 14 8.62 0.97 9.49
C ALA A 14 8.86 1.02 11.01
N TRP A 15 9.84 1.81 11.47
CA TRP A 15 10.16 1.95 12.89
C TRP A 15 9.49 3.16 13.56
N SER A 16 8.78 3.99 12.79
CA SER A 16 8.00 5.09 13.37
C SER A 16 6.88 4.53 14.26
N PRO A 17 6.59 5.14 15.44
CA PRO A 17 5.50 4.72 16.31
C PRO A 17 4.13 4.74 15.60
N GLU A 18 3.97 5.62 14.62
CA GLU A 18 2.72 5.79 13.85
C GLU A 18 2.68 4.88 12.61
N ALA A 19 3.75 4.15 12.28
CA ALA A 19 3.89 3.44 11.01
C ALA A 19 2.76 2.44 10.76
N THR A 20 2.27 1.75 11.80
CA THR A 20 1.15 0.81 11.71
C THR A 20 -0.15 1.54 11.34
N GLU A 21 -0.47 2.64 12.02
CA GLU A 21 -1.71 3.38 11.81
C GLU A 21 -1.69 4.11 10.47
N THR A 22 -0.56 4.75 10.12
CA THR A 22 -0.39 5.39 8.83
C THR A 22 -0.48 4.39 7.68
N PHE A 23 0.12 3.20 7.81
CA PHE A 23 -0.01 2.14 6.81
C PHE A 23 -1.46 1.67 6.64
N LYS A 24 -2.18 1.42 7.74
CA LYS A 24 -3.60 1.02 7.70
C LYS A 24 -4.47 2.09 7.03
N TYR A 25 -4.28 3.36 7.40
CA TYR A 25 -5.02 4.47 6.82
C TYR A 25 -4.73 4.59 5.32
N TRP A 26 -3.45 4.54 4.94
CA TRP A 26 -3.04 4.61 3.54
C TRP A 26 -3.59 3.46 2.71
N LEU A 27 -3.52 2.22 3.22
CA LEU A 27 -4.03 1.04 2.50
C LEU A 27 -5.54 1.15 2.26
N ARG A 28 -6.29 1.58 3.28
CA ARG A 28 -7.73 1.83 3.15
C ARG A 28 -8.02 2.89 2.07
N TYR A 29 -7.23 3.96 2.02
CA TYR A 29 -7.39 5.00 1.01
C TYR A 29 -7.05 4.50 -0.40
N PHE A 30 -5.98 3.70 -0.53
CA PHE A 30 -5.60 3.08 -1.79
C PHE A 30 -6.69 2.14 -2.30
N GLU A 31 -7.26 1.29 -1.44
CA GLU A 31 -8.35 0.39 -1.83
C GLU A 31 -9.64 1.14 -2.19
N ALA A 32 -9.97 2.22 -1.47
CA ALA A 32 -11.08 3.09 -1.84
C ALA A 32 -10.86 3.73 -3.22
N TYR A 33 -9.63 4.16 -3.53
CA TYR A 33 -9.27 4.66 -4.87
C TYR A 33 -9.48 3.59 -5.94
N LEU A 34 -9.00 2.37 -5.73
CA LEU A 34 -9.20 1.26 -6.68
C LEU A 34 -10.70 0.97 -6.91
N ASN A 35 -11.50 0.98 -5.85
CA ASN A 35 -12.94 0.73 -5.92
C ASN A 35 -13.74 1.90 -6.51
N SER A 36 -13.17 3.10 -6.54
CA SER A 36 -13.79 4.29 -7.16
C SER A 36 -13.58 4.36 -8.67
N SER A 37 -12.72 3.50 -9.22
CA SER A 37 -12.44 3.42 -10.65
C SER A 37 -13.70 3.01 -11.42
N GLU A 38 -14.04 3.74 -12.48
CA GLU A 38 -15.17 3.39 -13.37
C GLU A 38 -14.95 2.06 -14.10
N THR A 39 -13.69 1.65 -14.26
CA THR A 39 -13.29 0.36 -14.82
C THR A 39 -12.81 -0.55 -13.70
N GLU A 40 -13.23 -1.82 -13.74
CA GLU A 40 -12.74 -2.85 -12.83
C GLU A 40 -11.21 -2.92 -12.90
N VAL A 41 -10.56 -2.73 -11.75
CA VAL A 41 -9.13 -2.93 -11.62
C VAL A 41 -8.89 -4.38 -11.28
N ASP A 42 -8.33 -5.16 -12.20
CA ASP A 42 -8.01 -6.57 -11.98
C ASP A 42 -6.73 -6.76 -11.15
N GLY A 43 -6.44 -8.01 -10.75
CA GLY A 43 -5.29 -8.33 -9.89
C GLY A 43 -3.94 -7.80 -10.40
N PRO A 44 -3.55 -8.06 -11.65
CA PRO A 44 -2.31 -7.54 -12.24
C PRO A 44 -2.24 -6.01 -12.27
N LEU A 45 -3.34 -5.33 -12.60
CA LEU A 45 -3.39 -3.88 -12.59
C LEU A 45 -3.32 -3.31 -11.16
N LYS A 46 -4.00 -3.93 -10.19
CA LYS A 46 -3.90 -3.57 -8.76
C LYS A 46 -2.46 -3.66 -8.26
N LEU A 47 -1.75 -4.74 -8.59
CA LEU A 47 -0.34 -4.92 -8.23
C LEU A 47 0.55 -3.84 -8.87
N SER A 48 0.35 -3.55 -10.16
CA SER A 48 1.10 -2.52 -10.87
C SER A 48 0.88 -1.12 -10.26
N LEU A 49 -0.38 -0.79 -9.93
CA LEU A 49 -0.75 0.45 -9.26
C LEU A 49 -0.15 0.54 -7.86
N LEU A 50 -0.10 -0.58 -7.11
CA LEU A 50 0.55 -0.65 -5.81
C LEU A 50 2.04 -0.29 -5.92
N HIS A 51 2.78 -0.90 -6.86
CA HIS A 51 4.20 -0.58 -7.10
C HIS A 51 4.43 0.90 -7.43
N ALA A 52 3.56 1.51 -8.23
CA ALA A 52 3.64 2.94 -8.55
C ALA A 52 3.39 3.84 -7.33
N ARG A 53 2.61 3.34 -6.36
CA ARG A 53 2.14 4.09 -5.19
C ARG A 53 2.96 3.87 -3.93
N VAL A 54 3.88 2.92 -3.93
CA VAL A 54 4.83 2.76 -2.83
C VAL A 54 6.18 3.41 -3.16
N GLY A 55 6.92 3.76 -2.11
CA GLY A 55 8.29 4.24 -2.20
C GLY A 55 9.24 3.18 -2.75
N HIS A 56 10.40 3.59 -3.27
CA HIS A 56 11.40 2.66 -3.82
C HIS A 56 11.76 1.52 -2.85
N ARG A 57 11.96 1.85 -1.56
CA ARG A 57 12.31 0.85 -0.53
C ARG A 57 11.22 -0.20 -0.37
N LEU A 58 9.95 0.21 -0.36
CA LEU A 58 8.83 -0.71 -0.22
C LEU A 58 8.56 -1.49 -1.50
N SER A 59 8.74 -0.87 -2.67
CA SER A 59 8.66 -1.58 -3.96
C SER A 59 9.66 -2.74 -4.03
N SER A 60 10.89 -2.54 -3.54
CA SER A 60 11.88 -3.61 -3.44
C SER A 60 11.48 -4.72 -2.45
N VAL A 61 10.81 -4.37 -1.34
CA VAL A 61 10.30 -5.36 -0.37
C VAL A 61 9.24 -6.27 -0.99
N ILE A 62 8.39 -5.75 -1.88
CA ILE A 62 7.32 -6.52 -2.53
C ILE A 62 7.67 -6.98 -3.96
N GLU A 63 8.91 -6.81 -4.42
CA GLU A 63 9.33 -7.09 -5.81
C GLU A 63 9.01 -8.52 -6.28
N LYS A 64 9.10 -9.49 -5.37
CA LYS A 64 8.85 -10.91 -5.68
C LYS A 64 7.38 -11.31 -5.57
N ALA A 65 6.50 -10.41 -5.16
CA ALA A 65 5.07 -10.71 -5.06
C ALA A 65 4.46 -10.79 -6.47
N THR A 66 3.79 -11.89 -6.76
CA THR A 66 3.12 -12.11 -8.06
C THR A 66 1.66 -11.69 -8.05
N THR A 67 1.09 -11.36 -6.89
CA THR A 67 -0.29 -10.90 -6.72
C THR A 67 -0.35 -9.70 -5.77
N TYR A 68 -1.42 -8.91 -5.91
CA TYR A 68 -1.69 -7.79 -5.02
C TYR A 68 -1.82 -8.25 -3.56
N GLU A 69 -2.57 -9.33 -3.32
CA GLU A 69 -2.79 -9.89 -1.99
C GLU A 69 -1.47 -10.31 -1.31
N THR A 70 -0.57 -10.98 -2.02
CA THR A 70 0.75 -11.36 -1.48
C THR A 70 1.60 -10.12 -1.18
N ALA A 71 1.57 -9.10 -2.03
CA ALA A 71 2.29 -7.85 -1.77
C ALA A 71 1.76 -7.13 -0.52
N VAL A 72 0.43 -7.06 -0.35
CA VAL A 72 -0.20 -6.47 0.83
C VAL A 72 0.14 -7.25 2.09
N GLU A 73 0.14 -8.58 2.05
CA GLU A 73 0.52 -9.40 3.21
C GLU A 73 1.96 -9.12 3.66
N ILE A 74 2.89 -9.01 2.70
CA ILE A 74 4.30 -8.67 2.99
C ILE A 74 4.39 -7.29 3.65
N LEU A 75 3.67 -6.29 3.14
CA LEU A 75 3.64 -4.94 3.72
C LEU A 75 2.99 -4.94 5.12
N GLN A 76 1.91 -5.71 5.31
CA GLN A 76 1.27 -5.87 6.62
C GLN A 76 2.25 -6.47 7.64
N LYS A 77 2.96 -7.55 7.30
CA LYS A 77 4.00 -8.14 8.17
C LYS A 77 5.12 -7.15 8.50
N ARG A 78 5.39 -6.19 7.61
CA ARG A 78 6.44 -5.17 7.80
C ARG A 78 6.02 -4.06 8.75
N PHE A 79 4.78 -3.59 8.65
CA PHE A 79 4.29 -2.41 9.38
C PHE A 79 3.41 -2.73 10.59
N VAL A 80 2.74 -3.87 10.59
CA VAL A 80 1.92 -4.35 11.70
C VAL A 80 2.79 -5.30 12.51
N LYS A 81 3.36 -4.79 13.60
CA LYS A 81 4.05 -5.67 14.56
C LYS A 81 3.04 -6.68 15.11
N PRO A 82 3.40 -7.97 15.25
CA PRO A 82 2.59 -8.87 16.06
C PRO A 82 2.50 -8.24 17.45
N ILE A 83 1.27 -8.10 17.95
CA ILE A 83 1.07 -7.81 19.37
C ILE A 83 1.60 -9.06 20.05
N ASN A 84 2.82 -8.99 20.59
CA ASN A 84 3.35 -10.04 21.43
C ASN A 84 2.37 -10.17 22.60
N GLU A 85 1.66 -11.30 22.63
CA GLU A 85 0.85 -11.77 23.76
C GLU A 85 1.74 -12.10 24.96
#